data_AF-A0A7K2ZH84-F1
#
_entry.id   AF-A0A7K2ZH84-F1
#
_cell.length_a   1.000
_cell.length_b   1.000
_cell.length_c   1.000
_cell.angle_alpha   90.00
_cell.angle_beta   90.00
_cell.angle_gamma   90.00
#
_symmetry.space_group_name_H-M   'P 1'
#
loop_
_entity.id
_entity.type
_entity.pdbx_description
1 polymer ?
#
loop_
_entity_poly.entity_id
_entity_poly.type
_entity_poly.pdbx_seq_one_letter_code
_entity_poly.pdbx_strand_id
1 'polypeptide(L)'
;LDLLVDDSDGVVLGRLRIPAPTPAAGAGAPHTGVTAVWDTCRSLMTSLVRPAVPGAVTAPPGTYRLRVEADGVLLSDLDAPVRGVSVLSQGDGGLADVVVSTSDGEDVTVEAKAVTVSGADFRYRADIQTGGPVRTRTWTVRAGAWGLMLPLPASADGARGGR
;
A
#
# COMPACT_ATOMS: atom_id res chain seq x y z
N LEU A 1 -16.13 -0.53 10.79
CA LEU A 1 -14.95 0.10 10.15
C LEU A 1 -14.88 -0.37 8.72
N ASP A 2 -14.58 0.56 7.84
CA ASP A 2 -14.42 0.32 6.42
C ASP A 2 -13.00 -0.17 6.11
N LEU A 3 -12.89 -1.18 5.26
CA LEU A 3 -11.62 -1.80 4.91
C LEU A 3 -11.28 -1.58 3.44
N LEU A 4 -10.02 -1.34 3.12
CA LEU A 4 -9.55 -1.39 1.73
C LEU A 4 -9.18 -2.84 1.42
N VAL A 5 -9.77 -3.41 0.37
CA VAL A 5 -9.52 -4.79 -0.06
C VAL A 5 -9.04 -4.78 -1.50
N ASP A 6 -7.92 -5.45 -1.76
CA ASP A 6 -7.34 -5.55 -3.08
C ASP A 6 -7.92 -6.71 -3.90
N ASP A 7 -7.71 -6.68 -5.22
CA ASP A 7 -8.19 -7.72 -6.15
C ASP A 7 -7.55 -9.10 -5.96
N SER A 8 -6.59 -9.25 -5.04
CA SER A 8 -6.00 -10.51 -4.58
C SER A 8 -6.44 -10.88 -3.16
N ASP A 9 -7.55 -10.30 -2.70
CA ASP A 9 -8.13 -10.45 -1.36
C ASP A 9 -7.23 -9.94 -0.22
N GLY A 10 -6.20 -9.16 -0.53
CA GLY A 10 -5.36 -8.49 0.46
C GLY A 10 -6.12 -7.37 1.17
N VAL A 11 -6.01 -7.29 2.50
CA VAL A 11 -6.74 -6.29 3.31
C VAL A 11 -5.79 -5.23 3.85
N VAL A 12 -6.20 -3.96 3.78
CA VAL A 12 -5.56 -2.81 4.40
C VAL A 12 -6.52 -2.20 5.42
N LEU A 13 -6.08 -2.12 6.68
CA LEU A 13 -6.83 -1.56 7.80
C LEU A 13 -6.61 -0.04 7.91
N GLY A 14 -5.38 0.41 7.66
CA GLY A 14 -4.99 1.81 7.75
C GLY A 14 -4.60 2.34 6.39
N ARG A 15 -3.29 2.33 6.11
CA ARG A 15 -2.71 3.07 5.00
C ARG A 15 -2.02 2.16 3.99
N LEU A 16 -2.39 2.38 2.74
CA LEU A 16 -1.66 1.91 1.57
C LEU A 16 -0.65 2.98 1.12
N ARG A 17 0.57 2.57 0.76
CA ARG A 17 1.58 3.44 0.14
C ARG A 17 2.27 2.77 -1.05
N ILE A 18 2.49 3.56 -2.10
CA ILE A 18 3.28 3.22 -3.28
C ILE A 18 4.30 4.36 -3.48
N PRO A 19 5.59 4.06 -3.68
CA PRO A 19 6.23 2.75 -3.51
C PRO A 19 6.15 2.26 -2.06
N ALA A 20 6.36 0.95 -1.85
CA ALA A 20 6.68 0.47 -0.52
C ALA A 20 7.99 1.13 -0.03
N PRO A 21 8.06 1.67 1.20
CA PRO A 21 9.28 2.27 1.71
C PRO A 21 10.39 1.21 1.77
N THR A 22 11.55 1.54 1.19
CA THR A 22 12.74 0.71 1.34
C THR A 22 13.16 0.71 2.80
N PRO A 23 13.36 -0.45 3.46
CA PRO A 23 13.90 -0.47 4.82
C PRO A 23 15.24 0.28 4.82
N ALA A 24 15.41 1.19 5.77
CA ALA A 24 16.67 1.93 5.92
C ALA A 24 17.82 0.92 6.04
N ALA A 25 18.84 1.06 5.19
CA ALA A 25 20.06 0.28 5.28
C ALA A 25 20.71 0.58 6.64
N GLY A 26 20.51 -0.30 7.63
CA GLY A 26 21.00 -0.12 9.00
C GLY A 26 20.08 -0.65 10.10
N ALA A 27 18.81 -0.95 9.82
CA ALA A 27 17.89 -1.54 10.81
C ALA A 27 17.84 -3.08 10.78
N GLY A 28 18.82 -3.72 10.12
CA GLY A 28 18.98 -5.16 10.15
C GLY A 28 19.60 -5.59 11.48
N ALA A 29 18.81 -6.19 12.37
CA ALA A 29 19.37 -7.18 13.28
C ALA A 29 20.14 -8.21 12.42
N PRO A 30 21.36 -8.63 12.80
CA PRO A 30 22.13 -9.55 11.98
C PRO A 30 21.35 -10.87 11.88
N HIS A 31 20.81 -11.17 10.70
CA HIS A 31 20.32 -12.49 10.38
C HIS A 31 21.54 -13.39 10.16
N THR A 32 22.10 -13.92 11.25
CA THR A 32 23.12 -14.96 11.21
C THR A 32 22.46 -16.26 10.75
N GLY A 33 22.45 -16.50 9.43
CA GLY A 33 21.96 -17.76 8.88
C GLY A 33 21.82 -17.79 7.36
N VAL A 34 21.55 -19.00 6.85
CA VAL A 34 21.45 -19.45 5.44
C VAL A 34 20.62 -18.52 4.52
N THR A 35 19.76 -17.67 5.07
CA THR A 35 18.93 -16.71 4.34
C THR A 35 19.70 -15.54 3.73
N ALA A 36 20.84 -15.14 4.31
CA ALA A 36 21.65 -14.03 3.78
C ALA A 36 22.29 -14.37 2.41
N VAL A 37 22.73 -15.62 2.24
CA VAL A 37 23.30 -16.10 0.96
C VAL A 37 22.21 -16.20 -0.12
N TRP A 38 21.02 -16.65 0.25
CA TRP A 38 19.87 -16.75 -0.66
C TRP A 38 19.45 -15.39 -1.22
N ASP A 39 19.34 -14.36 -0.37
CA ASP A 39 18.96 -13.02 -0.81
C ASP A 39 20.01 -12.37 -1.71
N THR A 40 21.29 -12.68 -1.48
CA THR A 40 22.39 -12.23 -2.34
C THR A 40 22.31 -12.88 -3.73
N CYS A 41 22.04 -14.19 -3.80
CA CYS A 41 21.85 -14.89 -5.08
C CYS A 41 20.61 -14.39 -5.84
N ARG A 42 19.51 -14.07 -5.14
CA ARG A 42 18.30 -13.51 -5.75
C ARG A 42 18.54 -12.13 -6.36
N SER A 43 19.28 -11.27 -5.67
CA SER A 43 19.62 -9.92 -6.15
C SER A 43 20.44 -9.96 -7.45
N LEU A 44 21.41 -10.88 -7.53
CA LEU A 44 22.23 -11.10 -8.72
C LEU A 44 21.41 -11.65 -9.90
N MET A 45 20.43 -12.53 -9.66
CA MET A 45 19.53 -13.01 -10.72
C MET A 45 18.63 -11.90 -11.27
N THR A 46 18.08 -11.01 -10.42
CA THR A 46 17.27 -9.87 -10.91
C THR A 46 18.08 -8.84 -11.72
N SER A 47 19.39 -8.74 -11.50
CA SER A 47 20.27 -7.85 -12.27
C SER A 47 20.43 -8.30 -13.72
N LEU A 48 20.31 -9.61 -14.00
CA LEU A 48 20.55 -10.20 -15.32
C LEU A 48 19.33 -10.19 -16.26
N VAL A 49 18.15 -9.77 -15.79
CA VAL A 49 16.89 -9.79 -16.58
C VAL A 49 16.41 -8.38 -16.93
N ARG A 50 17.26 -7.35 -16.83
CA ARG A 50 16.90 -5.99 -17.23
C ARG A 50 17.25 -5.79 -18.71
N PRO A 51 16.28 -5.77 -19.64
CA PRO A 51 16.58 -5.30 -20.99
C PRO A 51 16.84 -3.81 -20.89
N ALA A 52 18.02 -3.37 -21.32
CA ALA A 52 18.28 -1.96 -21.55
C ALA A 52 17.41 -1.51 -22.72
N VAL A 53 16.34 -0.77 -22.45
CA VAL A 53 15.58 -0.06 -23.49
C VAL A 53 16.34 1.24 -23.78
N PRO A 54 16.96 1.40 -24.97
CA PRO A 54 17.64 2.64 -25.31
C PRO A 54 16.59 3.74 -25.55
N GLY A 55 16.68 4.85 -24.81
CA GLY A 55 15.82 6.04 -24.99
C GLY A 55 14.90 6.38 -23.83
N ALA A 56 14.93 5.64 -22.73
CA ALA A 56 14.20 6.04 -21.52
C ALA A 56 14.84 7.29 -20.91
N VAL A 57 14.13 8.43 -20.97
CA VAL A 57 14.41 9.57 -20.10
C VAL A 57 14.38 9.06 -18.67
N THR A 58 15.53 8.96 -18.02
CA THR A 58 15.66 8.54 -16.63
C THR A 58 14.81 9.50 -15.80
N ALA A 59 13.70 9.00 -15.27
CA ALA A 59 12.85 9.78 -14.38
C ALA A 59 13.68 10.23 -13.16
N PRO A 60 13.44 11.42 -12.60
CA PRO A 60 14.16 11.87 -11.40
C PRO A 60 14.15 10.77 -10.33
N PRO A 61 15.26 10.56 -9.60
CA PRO A 61 15.30 9.53 -8.57
C PRO A 61 14.15 9.73 -7.58
N GLY A 62 13.42 8.64 -7.28
CA GLY A 62 12.25 8.69 -6.41
C GLY A 62 10.93 9.05 -7.11
N THR A 63 10.89 9.06 -8.45
CA THR A 63 9.63 9.12 -9.22
C THR A 63 9.33 7.81 -9.93
N TYR A 64 8.04 7.56 -10.17
CA TYR A 64 7.47 6.32 -10.67
C TYR A 64 6.47 6.64 -11.78
N ARG A 65 6.58 5.97 -12.93
CA ARG A 65 5.58 6.07 -14.00
C ARG A 65 4.41 5.15 -13.68
N LEU A 66 3.38 5.72 -13.07
CA LEU A 66 2.17 5.03 -12.64
C LEU A 66 0.97 5.71 -13.27
N ARG A 67 0.04 4.91 -13.76
CA ARG A 67 -1.32 5.35 -14.07
C ARG A 67 -2.18 5.08 -12.85
N VAL A 68 -2.83 6.13 -12.35
CA VAL A 68 -3.68 6.09 -11.16
C VAL A 68 -5.09 6.50 -11.56
N GLU A 69 -6.05 5.62 -11.32
CA GLU A 69 -7.46 5.85 -11.55
C GLU A 69 -8.24 5.70 -10.25
N ALA A 70 -9.14 6.64 -9.96
CA ALA A 70 -10.01 6.63 -8.79
C ALA A 70 -11.47 6.64 -9.28
N ASP A 71 -12.24 5.61 -8.92
CA ASP A 71 -13.60 5.37 -9.41
C ASP A 71 -13.71 5.45 -10.96
N GLY A 72 -12.64 5.02 -11.66
CA GLY A 72 -12.53 5.07 -13.12
C GLY A 72 -12.09 6.42 -13.69
N VAL A 73 -11.89 7.45 -12.85
CA VAL A 73 -11.38 8.77 -13.25
C VAL A 73 -9.85 8.78 -13.18
N LEU A 74 -9.20 9.18 -14.27
CA LEU A 74 -7.74 9.28 -14.36
C LEU A 74 -7.21 10.47 -13.53
N LEU A 75 -6.35 10.19 -12.55
CA LEU A 75 -5.67 11.21 -11.72
C LEU A 75 -4.25 11.52 -12.23
N SER A 76 -3.56 10.50 -12.76
CA SER A 76 -2.22 10.60 -13.31
C SER A 76 -2.01 9.45 -14.30
N ASP A 77 -1.30 9.69 -15.40
CA ASP A 77 -0.98 8.67 -16.42
C ASP A 77 0.53 8.44 -16.51
N LEU A 78 0.95 7.40 -17.25
CA LEU A 78 2.33 6.95 -17.37
C LEU A 78 3.32 8.00 -17.89
N ASP A 79 2.82 9.01 -18.61
CA ASP A 79 3.61 10.12 -19.16
C ASP A 79 3.90 11.22 -18.11
N ALA A 80 3.23 11.20 -16.96
CA ALA A 80 3.40 12.13 -15.85
C ALA A 80 3.86 11.38 -14.58
N PRO A 81 5.19 11.23 -14.36
CA PRO A 81 5.72 10.49 -13.21
C PRO A 81 5.26 11.06 -11.86
N VAL A 82 4.97 10.17 -10.90
CA VAL A 82 4.57 10.51 -9.54
C VAL A 82 5.67 10.18 -8.54
N ARG A 83 5.82 10.94 -7.45
CA ARG A 83 6.69 10.58 -6.32
C ARG A 83 6.11 9.46 -5.48
N GLY A 84 4.78 9.36 -5.43
CA GLY A 84 4.09 8.28 -4.74
C GLY A 84 2.58 8.44 -4.74
N VAL A 85 1.93 7.39 -4.23
CA VAL A 85 0.49 7.32 -4.01
C VAL A 85 0.27 6.87 -2.57
N SER A 86 -0.68 7.49 -1.88
CA SER A 86 -1.16 6.99 -0.59
C SER A 86 -2.67 6.93 -0.56
N VAL A 87 -3.20 5.88 0.05
CA VAL A 87 -4.64 5.65 0.16
C VAL A 87 -4.96 5.31 1.61
N LEU A 88 -5.95 5.98 2.18
CA LEU A 88 -6.39 5.83 3.55
C LEU A 88 -7.89 5.60 3.57
N SER A 89 -8.34 4.49 4.14
CA SER A 89 -9.78 4.31 4.41
C SER A 89 -10.24 5.38 5.40
N GLN A 90 -11.35 6.08 5.13
CA GLN A 90 -11.88 7.11 6.03
C GLN A 90 -12.46 6.50 7.32
N GLY A 91 -12.76 5.20 7.30
CA GLY A 91 -13.21 4.42 8.47
C GLY A 91 -14.72 4.25 8.54
N ASP A 92 -15.47 5.16 7.94
CA ASP A 92 -16.91 5.11 7.68
C ASP A 92 -17.26 5.79 6.34
N GLY A 93 -18.49 5.60 5.87
CA GLY A 93 -18.99 6.25 4.64
C GLY A 93 -18.65 5.54 3.31
N GLY A 94 -17.81 4.51 3.33
CA GLY A 94 -17.47 3.68 2.18
C GLY A 94 -16.49 4.33 1.21
N LEU A 95 -15.69 5.29 1.67
CA LEU A 95 -14.75 6.07 0.88
C LEU A 95 -13.32 5.99 1.44
N ALA A 96 -12.35 6.26 0.58
CA ALA A 96 -10.95 6.40 0.92
C ALA A 96 -10.39 7.70 0.35
N ASP A 97 -9.52 8.34 1.13
CA ASP A 97 -8.71 9.46 0.66
C ASP A 97 -7.56 8.93 -0.19
N VAL A 98 -7.53 9.31 -1.46
CA VAL A 98 -6.46 9.00 -2.41
C VAL A 98 -5.63 10.26 -2.61
N VAL A 99 -4.34 10.20 -2.29
CA VAL A 99 -3.38 11.28 -2.51
C VAL A 99 -2.32 10.81 -3.50
N VAL A 100 -2.16 11.56 -4.59
CA VAL A 100 -1.12 11.36 -5.61
C VAL A 100 -0.15 12.52 -5.55
N SER A 101 1.09 12.25 -5.14
CA SER A 101 2.15 13.26 -5.11
C SER A 101 2.86 13.28 -6.46
N THR A 102 2.72 14.36 -7.22
CA THR A 102 3.31 14.51 -8.56
C THR A 102 4.83 14.75 -8.50
N SER A 103 5.52 14.63 -9.64
CA SER A 103 6.96 14.97 -9.75
C SER A 103 7.27 16.41 -9.33
N ASP A 104 6.31 17.31 -9.58
CA ASP A 104 6.46 18.76 -9.39
C ASP A 104 6.21 19.18 -7.94
N GLY A 105 5.82 18.23 -7.09
CA GLY A 105 5.59 18.42 -5.66
C GLY A 105 4.17 18.88 -5.30
N GLU A 106 3.26 18.92 -6.27
CA GLU A 106 1.83 19.11 -6.03
C GLU A 106 1.17 17.78 -5.66
N ASP A 107 0.23 17.83 -4.71
CA ASP A 107 -0.59 16.70 -4.30
C ASP A 107 -2.00 16.82 -4.88
N VAL A 108 -2.41 15.83 -5.67
CA VAL A 108 -3.80 15.65 -6.11
C VAL A 108 -4.51 14.78 -5.10
N THR A 109 -5.58 15.29 -4.48
CA THR A 109 -6.36 14.57 -3.46
C THR A 109 -7.81 14.38 -3.92
N VAL A 110 -8.32 13.16 -3.81
CA VAL A 110 -9.72 12.81 -4.10
C VAL A 110 -10.25 11.78 -3.10
N GLU A 111 -11.56 11.75 -2.92
CA GLU A 111 -12.25 10.66 -2.23
C GLU A 111 -12.77 9.66 -3.26
N ALA A 112 -12.57 8.36 -3.01
CA ALA A 112 -12.99 7.32 -3.95
C ALA A 112 -13.38 6.01 -3.26
N LYS A 113 -14.21 5.21 -3.93
CA LYS A 113 -14.60 3.85 -3.48
C LYS A 113 -13.61 2.80 -3.97
N ALA A 114 -13.00 3.01 -5.12
CA ALA A 114 -12.02 2.13 -5.72
C ALA A 114 -10.87 2.94 -6.32
N VAL A 115 -9.66 2.41 -6.20
CA VAL A 115 -8.46 2.97 -6.84
C VAL A 115 -7.71 1.87 -7.56
N THR A 116 -7.37 2.11 -8.82
CA THR A 116 -6.56 1.21 -9.64
C THR A 116 -5.24 1.88 -9.92
N VAL A 117 -4.14 1.20 -9.60
CA VAL A 117 -2.80 1.65 -9.93
C VAL A 117 -2.17 0.66 -10.87
N SER A 118 -1.66 1.15 -12.00
CA SER A 118 -0.98 0.35 -13.00
C SER A 118 0.33 1.01 -13.46
N GLY A 119 1.25 0.23 -14.00
CA GLY A 119 2.52 0.73 -14.52
C GLY A 119 3.50 -0.40 -14.83
N ALA A 120 4.79 -0.07 -14.77
CA ALA A 120 5.82 -1.11 -14.67
C ALA A 120 5.67 -1.90 -13.34
N ASP A 121 6.54 -2.89 -13.11
CA ASP A 121 6.51 -3.65 -11.86
C ASP A 121 6.75 -2.73 -10.64
N PHE A 122 5.75 -2.61 -9.75
CA PHE A 122 5.82 -1.80 -8.52
C PHE A 122 5.53 -2.62 -7.27
N ARG A 123 6.02 -2.14 -6.11
CA ARG A 123 5.70 -2.67 -4.79
C ARG A 123 4.88 -1.67 -4.00
N TYR A 124 4.04 -2.19 -3.12
CA TYR A 124 3.20 -1.38 -2.23
C TYR A 124 3.34 -1.84 -0.79
N ARG A 125 3.05 -0.95 0.15
CA ARG A 125 2.94 -1.28 1.57
C ARG A 125 1.49 -1.13 2.00
N ALA A 126 0.89 -2.22 2.43
CA ALA A 126 -0.40 -2.31 3.08
C ALA A 126 -0.17 -2.44 4.59
N ASP A 127 -0.26 -1.34 5.32
CA ASP A 127 0.04 -1.27 6.76
C ASP A 127 1.45 -1.77 7.12
N ILE A 128 1.56 -3.02 7.55
CA ILE A 128 2.82 -3.69 7.91
C ILE A 128 3.34 -4.62 6.82
N GLN A 129 2.49 -4.99 5.86
CA GLN A 129 2.78 -5.95 4.80
C GLN A 129 3.28 -5.23 3.55
N THR A 130 4.26 -5.81 2.88
CA THR A 130 4.73 -5.34 1.57
C THR A 130 4.28 -6.32 0.50
N GLY A 131 3.56 -5.83 -0.51
CA GLY A 131 3.09 -6.59 -1.65
C GLY A 131 3.85 -6.28 -2.94
N GLY A 132 3.73 -7.17 -3.92
CA GLY A 132 4.37 -7.07 -5.23
C GLY A 132 5.77 -7.70 -5.30
N PRO A 133 6.47 -7.58 -6.45
CA PRO A 133 6.14 -6.72 -7.59
C PRO A 133 4.86 -7.11 -8.34
N VAL A 134 4.04 -6.13 -8.71
CA VAL A 134 2.85 -6.26 -9.57
C VAL A 134 2.82 -5.17 -10.62
N ARG A 135 2.08 -5.37 -11.71
CA ARG A 135 1.88 -4.35 -12.78
C ARG A 135 0.59 -3.56 -12.64
N THR A 136 -0.42 -4.18 -12.07
CA THR A 136 -1.73 -3.59 -11.84
C THR A 136 -2.24 -4.12 -10.51
N ARG A 137 -2.86 -3.24 -9.72
CA ARG A 137 -3.61 -3.63 -8.54
C ARG A 137 -4.75 -2.65 -8.32
N THR A 138 -5.93 -3.18 -8.02
CA THR A 138 -7.09 -2.39 -7.60
C THR A 138 -7.36 -2.62 -6.13
N TRP A 139 -7.61 -1.53 -5.38
CA TRP A 139 -8.11 -1.57 -4.01
C TRP A 139 -9.51 -0.96 -3.97
N THR A 140 -10.44 -1.66 -3.32
CA THR A 140 -11.84 -1.25 -3.16
C THR A 140 -12.19 -1.12 -1.69
N VAL A 141 -12.89 -0.05 -1.32
CA VAL A 141 -13.43 0.13 0.02
C VAL A 141 -14.62 -0.81 0.24
N ARG A 142 -14.55 -1.60 1.30
CA ARG A 142 -15.62 -2.45 1.81
C ARG A 142 -16.19 -1.80 3.07
N ALA A 143 -17.31 -1.12 2.90
CA ALA A 143 -18.00 -0.44 3.99
C ALA A 143 -18.48 -1.43 5.06
N GLY A 144 -18.29 -1.08 6.34
CA GLY A 144 -18.74 -1.87 7.49
C GLY A 144 -18.13 -3.27 7.58
N ALA A 145 -17.03 -3.54 6.89
CA ALA A 145 -16.47 -4.89 6.75
C ALA A 145 -15.82 -5.43 8.04
N TRP A 146 -15.52 -4.57 9.00
CA TRP A 146 -14.92 -4.97 10.27
C TRP A 146 -15.65 -4.41 11.49
N GLY A 147 -15.85 -5.25 12.50
CA GLY A 147 -16.47 -4.91 13.76
C GLY A 147 -15.81 -5.68 14.91
N LEU A 148 -15.84 -5.09 16.11
CA LEU A 148 -15.36 -5.71 17.33
C LEU A 148 -16.54 -6.26 18.12
N MET A 149 -16.48 -7.54 18.48
CA MET A 149 -17.30 -8.07 19.56
C MET A 149 -16.60 -7.75 20.88
N LEU A 150 -17.26 -6.95 21.72
CA LEU A 150 -16.80 -6.74 23.08
C LEU A 150 -17.53 -7.73 24.00
N PRO A 151 -16.84 -8.39 24.95
CA PRO A 151 -17.52 -9.16 25.97
C PRO A 151 -18.46 -8.26 26.77
N LEU A 152 -19.64 -8.79 27.13
CA LEU A 152 -20.56 -8.07 28.01
C LEU A 152 -19.87 -7.80 29.35
N PRO A 153 -20.05 -6.61 29.94
CA PRO A 153 -19.49 -6.31 31.25
C PRO A 153 -20.00 -7.35 32.24
N ALA A 154 -19.09 -7.90 33.05
CA ALA A 154 -19.47 -8.84 34.09
C ALA A 154 -20.52 -8.19 35.00
N SER A 155 -21.70 -8.80 35.14
CA SER A 155 -22.74 -8.33 36.05
C SER A 155 -22.15 -8.20 37.44
N ALA A 156 -22.19 -7.00 38.00
CA ALA A 156 -21.84 -6.73 39.39
C ALA A 156 -22.94 -7.27 40.32
N ASP A 157 -23.26 -8.56 40.24
CA ASP A 157 -24.13 -9.27 41.18
C ASP A 157 -23.23 -10.03 42.15
N GLY A 158 -22.80 -9.32 43.19
CA GLY A 158 -21.93 -9.89 44.22
C GLY A 158 -21.52 -8.92 45.33
N ALA A 159 -22.35 -7.92 45.66
CA ALA A 159 -22.05 -7.01 46.76
C ALA A 159 -23.30 -6.51 47.51
N ARG A 160 -24.34 -7.34 47.64
CA ARG A 160 -25.37 -7.17 48.68
C ARG A 160 -25.60 -8.51 49.39
N GLY A 161 -24.72 -8.82 50.33
CA GLY A 161 -24.86 -9.94 51.25
C GLY A 161 -23.91 -9.80 52.42
N GLY A 162 -24.42 -9.30 53.55
CA GLY A 162 -23.70 -9.07 54.81
C GLY A 162 -23.48 -7.57 55.06
N ARG A 163 -24.07 -6.93 56.08
CA ARG A 163 -24.51 -7.41 57.39
C ARG A 163 -25.60 -6.49 57.93
#